data_AF-A0A031LR38-F1
#
_entry.id   AF-A0A031LR38-F1
#
_cell.length_a   1.000
_cell.length_b   1.000
_cell.length_c   1.000
_cell.angle_alpha   90.00
_cell.angle_beta   90.00
_cell.angle_gamma   90.00
#
_symmetry.space_group_name_H-M   'P 1'
#
loop_
_entity.id
_entity.type
_entity.pdbx_description
1 polymer ?
#
loop_
_entity_poly.entity_id
_entity_poly.type
_entity_poly.pdbx_seq_one_letter_code
_entity_poly.pdbx_strand_id
1 'polypeptide(L)'
;MFKMIDVLEQNFAQTFPHALNQDADQISEQLQMSILNASEIDLKNAINQFLDTQDASETALALDISTERLNELKSGIALKDASKISDTLKVVALCLALESDSLELLEVSDISTEYFV
;
A
#
# COMPACT_ATOMS: atom_id res chain seq x y z
N MET A 1 -6.10 -17.33 -5.95
CA MET A 1 -5.05 -16.66 -5.16
C MET A 1 -5.00 -15.26 -5.74
N PHE A 2 -5.63 -14.28 -5.08
CA PHE A 2 -5.69 -12.91 -5.60
C PHE A 2 -4.49 -12.16 -5.05
N LYS A 3 -3.56 -11.79 -5.93
CA LYS A 3 -2.41 -11.00 -5.58
C LYS A 3 -2.75 -9.53 -5.78
N MET A 4 -2.33 -8.63 -4.90
CA MET A 4 -2.53 -7.19 -5.09
C MET A 4 -1.87 -6.72 -6.40
N ILE A 5 -0.76 -7.37 -6.79
CA ILE A 5 -0.10 -7.26 -8.10
C ILE A 5 -1.02 -7.60 -9.29
N ASP A 6 -2.00 -8.48 -9.11
CA ASP A 6 -2.95 -8.88 -10.15
C ASP A 6 -4.17 -7.94 -10.21
N VAL A 7 -4.50 -7.33 -9.07
CA VAL A 7 -5.54 -6.30 -8.93
C VAL A 7 -5.09 -4.97 -9.51
N LEU A 8 -3.83 -4.62 -9.29
CA LEU A 8 -3.19 -3.46 -9.88
C LEU A 8 -2.63 -3.83 -11.25
N GLU A 9 -2.50 -2.88 -12.16
CA GLU A 9 -1.93 -3.18 -13.47
C GLU A 9 -0.53 -3.81 -13.32
N GLN A 10 -0.29 -4.94 -14.02
CA GLN A 10 0.99 -5.67 -13.95
C GLN A 10 2.21 -4.78 -14.24
N ASN A 11 2.03 -3.72 -15.03
CA ASN A 11 3.08 -2.76 -15.33
C ASN A 11 3.54 -2.01 -14.08
N PHE A 12 2.61 -1.65 -13.19
CA PHE A 12 2.90 -0.97 -11.93
C PHE A 12 3.64 -1.90 -10.98
N ALA A 13 3.19 -3.14 -10.80
CA ALA A 13 3.84 -4.10 -9.92
C ALA A 13 5.30 -4.41 -10.33
N GLN A 14 5.59 -4.48 -11.63
CA GLN A 14 6.95 -4.69 -12.13
C GLN A 14 7.85 -3.48 -11.95
N THR A 15 7.29 -2.26 -12.02
CA THR A 15 8.06 -1.02 -11.86
C THR A 15 8.14 -0.55 -10.41
N PHE A 16 7.25 -1.03 -9.53
CA PHE A 16 7.19 -0.67 -8.11
C PHE A 16 8.51 -0.82 -7.35
N PRO A 17 9.24 -1.96 -7.40
CA PRO A 17 10.54 -2.07 -6.73
C PRO A 17 11.57 -1.04 -7.20
N HIS A 18 11.54 -0.74 -8.51
CA HIS A 18 12.45 0.21 -9.14
C HIS A 18 12.07 1.65 -8.79
N ALA A 19 10.77 1.92 -8.71
CA ALA A 19 10.21 3.23 -8.39
C ALA A 19 10.27 3.53 -6.89
N LEU A 20 10.37 2.52 -6.01
CA LEU A 20 10.59 2.70 -4.56
C LEU A 20 11.95 3.33 -4.27
N ASN A 21 12.93 3.10 -5.16
CA ASN A 21 14.24 3.75 -5.15
C ASN A 21 14.25 5.12 -5.86
N GLN A 22 13.09 5.59 -6.33
CA GLN A 22 12.92 6.88 -7.01
C GLN A 22 12.05 7.80 -6.14
N ASP A 23 11.59 8.93 -6.68
CA ASP A 23 10.68 9.86 -6.00
C ASP A 23 9.43 9.16 -5.46
N ALA A 24 9.33 9.11 -4.13
CA ALA A 24 8.20 8.52 -3.40
C ALA A 24 6.86 9.21 -3.76
N ASP A 25 6.89 10.50 -4.09
CA ASP A 25 5.71 11.26 -4.54
C ASP A 25 5.15 10.68 -5.86
N GLN A 26 6.03 10.38 -6.81
CA GLN A 26 5.65 9.83 -8.12
C GLN A 26 5.06 8.42 -8.00
N ILE A 27 5.59 7.59 -7.09
CA ILE A 27 4.97 6.30 -6.75
C ILE A 27 3.59 6.50 -6.16
N SER A 28 3.45 7.47 -5.24
CA SER A 28 2.21 7.71 -4.52
C SER A 28 1.09 8.07 -5.48
N GLU A 29 1.36 8.95 -6.44
CA GLU A 29 0.41 9.34 -7.48
C GLU A 29 0.05 8.18 -8.41
N GLN A 30 1.05 7.41 -8.87
CA GLN A 30 0.78 6.25 -9.73
C GLN A 30 -0.02 5.17 -9.01
N LEU A 31 0.34 4.87 -7.76
CA LEU A 31 -0.40 3.92 -6.93
C LEU A 31 -1.83 4.40 -6.70
N GLN A 32 -2.01 5.71 -6.50
CA GLN A 32 -3.33 6.31 -6.30
C GLN A 32 -4.18 6.13 -7.56
N MET A 33 -3.62 6.44 -8.72
CA MET A 33 -4.25 6.23 -10.02
C MET A 33 -4.58 4.75 -10.25
N SER A 34 -3.69 3.83 -9.91
CA SER A 34 -3.94 2.39 -10.04
C SER A 34 -5.07 1.93 -9.09
N ILE A 35 -5.11 2.41 -7.85
CA ILE A 35 -6.23 2.14 -6.91
C ILE A 35 -7.54 2.73 -7.44
N LEU A 36 -7.49 3.93 -8.01
CA LEU A 36 -8.66 4.61 -8.59
C LEU A 36 -9.19 3.92 -9.85
N ASN A 37 -8.31 3.28 -10.63
CA ASN A 37 -8.69 2.52 -11.83
C ASN A 37 -9.04 1.06 -11.53
N ALA A 38 -8.53 0.51 -10.43
CA ALA A 38 -8.83 -0.85 -10.02
C ALA A 38 -10.29 -1.01 -9.55
N SER A 39 -10.76 -2.24 -9.70
CA SER A 39 -12.07 -2.69 -9.23
C SER A 39 -12.10 -2.72 -7.71
N GLU A 40 -13.09 -2.05 -7.11
CA GLU A 40 -13.24 -1.97 -5.64
C GLU A 40 -13.36 -3.35 -5.00
N ILE A 41 -13.99 -4.30 -5.70
CA ILE A 41 -14.17 -5.68 -5.23
C ILE A 41 -12.82 -6.39 -5.15
N ASP A 42 -12.00 -6.24 -6.18
CA ASP A 42 -10.69 -6.86 -6.27
C ASP A 42 -9.74 -6.22 -5.25
N LEU A 43 -9.77 -4.89 -5.11
CA LEU A 43 -8.99 -4.16 -4.12
C LEU A 43 -9.35 -4.58 -2.70
N LYS A 44 -10.66 -4.67 -2.41
CA LYS A 44 -11.16 -5.15 -1.11
C LYS A 44 -10.72 -6.59 -0.83
N ASN A 45 -10.77 -7.46 -1.84
CA ASN A 45 -10.37 -8.86 -1.67
C ASN A 45 -8.86 -8.97 -1.39
N ALA A 46 -8.03 -8.24 -2.12
CA ALA A 46 -6.58 -8.25 -1.90
C ALA A 46 -6.20 -7.64 -0.54
N ILE A 47 -6.83 -6.53 -0.14
CA ILE A 47 -6.64 -5.93 1.20
C ILE A 47 -7.09 -6.90 2.30
N ASN A 48 -8.24 -7.54 2.17
CA ASN A 48 -8.69 -8.53 3.16
C ASN A 48 -7.74 -9.69 3.24
N GLN A 49 -7.31 -10.23 2.09
CA GLN A 49 -6.38 -11.35 2.08
C GLN A 49 -5.06 -10.95 2.76
N PHE A 50 -4.52 -9.77 2.46
CA PHE A 50 -3.34 -9.23 3.11
C PHE A 50 -3.50 -9.13 4.63
N LEU A 51 -4.58 -8.50 5.09
CA LEU A 51 -4.92 -8.33 6.51
C LEU A 51 -5.45 -9.60 7.19
N ASP A 52 -5.61 -10.70 6.46
CA ASP A 52 -5.89 -12.04 6.99
C ASP A 52 -4.58 -12.82 7.17
N THR A 53 -3.60 -12.54 6.30
CA THR A 53 -2.25 -13.12 6.40
C THR A 53 -1.38 -12.39 7.42
N GLN A 54 -1.61 -11.09 7.62
CA GLN A 54 -0.91 -10.23 8.57
C GLN A 54 -1.83 -9.84 9.72
N ASP A 55 -1.28 -9.68 10.93
CA ASP A 55 -2.10 -9.22 12.06
C ASP A 55 -2.54 -7.77 11.78
N ALA A 56 -3.86 -7.57 11.77
CA ALA A 56 -4.47 -6.27 11.51
C ALA A 56 -3.95 -5.20 12.50
N SER A 57 -3.66 -5.58 13.75
CA SER A 57 -3.17 -4.66 14.76
C SER A 57 -1.71 -4.30 14.54
N GLU A 58 -0.87 -5.27 14.16
CA GLU A 58 0.54 -5.01 13.79
C GLU A 58 0.63 -4.15 12.53
N THR A 59 -0.21 -4.42 11.54
CA THR A 59 -0.27 -3.63 10.30
C THR A 59 -0.71 -2.20 10.58
N ALA A 60 -1.74 -2.02 11.42
CA ALA A 60 -2.22 -0.72 11.87
C ALA A 60 -1.11 0.08 12.58
N LEU A 61 -0.37 -0.58 13.47
CA LEU A 61 0.79 0.01 14.16
C LEU A 61 1.92 0.37 13.19
N ALA A 62 2.27 -0.52 12.26
CA ALA A 62 3.36 -0.32 11.32
C ALA A 62 3.08 0.82 10.32
N LEU A 63 1.82 1.02 9.95
CA LEU A 63 1.42 2.04 8.98
C LEU A 63 0.99 3.37 9.62
N ASP A 64 0.97 3.44 10.95
CA ASP A 64 0.43 4.56 11.72
C ASP A 64 -1.04 4.85 11.30
N ILE A 65 -1.87 3.81 11.29
CA ILE A 65 -3.29 3.85 10.93
C ILE A 65 -4.12 3.33 12.11
N SER A 66 -5.23 3.98 12.43
CA SER A 66 -6.14 3.50 13.48
C SER A 66 -6.77 2.15 13.11
N THR A 67 -6.95 1.25 14.09
CA THR A 67 -7.66 -0.03 13.89
C THR A 67 -9.08 0.14 13.35
N GLU A 68 -9.76 1.25 13.68
CA GLU A 68 -11.05 1.60 13.08
C GLU A 68 -10.93 1.81 11.57
N ARG A 69 -9.96 2.61 11.12
CA ARG A 69 -9.67 2.85 9.69
C ARG A 69 -9.31 1.55 8.97
N LEU A 70 -8.52 0.70 9.62
CA LEU A 70 -8.12 -0.58 9.05
C LEU A 70 -9.32 -1.53 8.89
N ASN A 71 -10.26 -1.53 9.84
CA ASN A 71 -11.53 -2.27 9.72
C ASN A 71 -12.42 -1.70 8.60
N GLU A 72 -12.44 -0.38 8.40
CA GLU A 72 -13.14 0.22 7.26
C GLU A 72 -12.55 -0.23 5.93
N LEU A 73 -11.21 -0.28 5.82
CA LEU A 73 -10.50 -0.82 4.66
C LEU A 73 -10.85 -2.30 4.42
N LYS A 74 -10.87 -3.14 5.47
CA LYS A 74 -11.36 -4.54 5.38
C LYS A 74 -12.80 -4.60 4.89
N SER A 75 -13.65 -3.70 5.36
CA SER A 75 -15.05 -3.67 4.96
C SER A 75 -15.24 -3.15 3.52
N GLY A 76 -14.18 -2.62 2.89
CA GLY A 76 -14.20 -1.98 1.58
C GLY A 76 -14.90 -0.63 1.58
N ILE A 77 -15.06 -0.03 2.77
CA ILE A 77 -15.71 1.26 2.93
C ILE A 77 -14.69 2.34 2.60
N ALA A 78 -15.05 3.24 1.69
CA ALA A 78 -14.26 4.44 1.38
C ALA A 78 -12.83 4.14 0.86
N LEU A 79 -12.61 2.99 0.21
CA LEU A 79 -11.31 2.60 -0.36
C LEU A 79 -10.73 3.67 -1.32
N LYS A 80 -11.60 4.33 -2.06
CA LYS A 80 -11.28 5.32 -3.11
C LYS A 80 -11.61 6.75 -2.67
N ASP A 81 -11.95 6.93 -1.41
CA ASP A 81 -12.39 8.22 -0.87
C ASP A 81 -11.18 9.12 -0.65
N ALA A 82 -11.21 10.37 -1.11
CA ALA A 82 -10.03 11.26 -1.07
C ALA A 82 -9.47 11.46 0.36
N SER A 83 -10.33 11.37 1.38
CA SER A 83 -9.94 11.49 2.79
C SER A 83 -9.34 10.21 3.40
N LYS A 84 -9.40 9.09 2.67
CA LYS A 84 -8.98 7.75 3.14
C LYS A 84 -8.03 7.06 2.17
N ILE A 85 -7.90 7.56 0.95
CA ILE A 85 -7.05 6.99 -0.07
C ILE A 85 -5.58 6.97 0.35
N SER A 86 -5.16 7.90 1.20
CA SER A 86 -3.81 7.90 1.80
C SER A 86 -3.58 6.67 2.71
N ASP A 87 -4.60 6.26 3.47
CA ASP A 87 -4.54 5.02 4.27
C ASP A 87 -4.56 3.79 3.35
N THR A 88 -5.41 3.79 2.32
CA THR A 88 -5.46 2.71 1.32
C THR A 88 -4.11 2.56 0.61
N LEU A 89 -3.49 3.67 0.21
CA LEU A 89 -2.18 3.73 -0.43
C LEU A 89 -1.12 3.06 0.43
N LYS A 90 -1.05 3.40 1.73
CA LYS A 90 -0.11 2.80 2.67
C LYS A 90 -0.26 1.27 2.76
N VAL A 91 -1.49 0.78 2.91
CA VAL A 91 -1.77 -0.66 3.01
C VAL A 91 -1.42 -1.39 1.71
N VAL A 92 -1.80 -0.81 0.57
CA VAL A 92 -1.54 -1.39 -0.75
C VAL A 92 -0.05 -1.37 -1.07
N ALA A 93 0.66 -0.28 -0.75
CA ALA A 93 2.12 -0.17 -0.91
C ALA A 93 2.85 -1.22 -0.07
N LEU A 94 2.44 -1.42 1.18
CA LEU A 94 3.01 -2.45 2.04
C LEU A 94 2.73 -3.86 1.50
N CYS A 95 1.50 -4.11 1.04
CA CYS A 95 1.12 -5.37 0.44
C CYS A 95 1.98 -5.67 -0.80
N LEU A 96 2.16 -4.70 -1.69
CA LEU A 96 3.04 -4.83 -2.85
C LEU A 96 4.51 -5.04 -2.47
N ALA A 97 5.00 -4.35 -1.44
CA ALA A 97 6.37 -4.52 -0.98
C ALA A 97 6.62 -5.93 -0.45
N LEU A 98 5.64 -6.51 0.25
CA LEU A 98 5.69 -7.90 0.72
C LEU A 98 5.52 -8.91 -0.42
N GLU A 99 4.67 -8.63 -1.41
CA GLU A 99 4.46 -9.53 -2.55
C GLU A 99 5.62 -9.54 -3.54
N SER A 100 6.28 -8.40 -3.73
CA SER A 100 7.42 -8.24 -4.64
C SER A 100 8.77 -8.49 -3.96
N ASP A 101 8.78 -8.86 -2.67
CA ASP A 101 9.99 -8.96 -1.85
C ASP A 101 10.80 -7.64 -1.81
N SER A 102 10.16 -6.54 -2.23
CA SER A 102 10.78 -5.22 -2.32
C SER A 102 10.97 -4.57 -0.96
N LEU A 103 10.43 -5.16 0.11
CA LEU A 103 10.64 -4.67 1.47
C LEU A 103 12.11 -4.84 1.90
N GLU A 104 12.82 -5.85 1.36
CA GLU A 104 14.29 -5.98 1.49
C GLU A 104 15.05 -4.99 0.59
N LEU A 105 14.46 -4.60 -0.55
CA LEU A 105 15.01 -3.54 -1.43
C LEU A 105 14.76 -2.13 -0.89
N LEU A 106 13.79 -1.99 0.01
CA LEU A 106 13.62 -0.85 0.89
C LEU A 106 14.65 -0.96 2.02
N GLU A 107 15.92 -1.20 1.68
CA GLU A 107 17.02 -0.83 2.57
C GLU A 107 16.72 0.61 2.93
N VAL A 108 16.36 0.77 4.20
CA VAL A 108 16.02 2.01 4.88
C VAL A 108 16.82 3.11 4.19
N SER A 109 16.17 3.84 3.28
CA SER A 109 16.57 5.20 3.01
C SER A 109 16.34 5.83 4.35
N ASP A 110 17.41 5.76 5.15
CA ASP A 110 17.60 6.47 6.37
C ASP A 110 17.00 7.81 6.03
N ILE A 111 15.84 8.06 6.64
CA ILE A 111 15.48 9.37 7.11
C ILE A 111 16.78 10.00 7.55
N SER A 112 17.49 10.61 6.59
CA SER A 112 18.42 11.69 6.80
C SER A 112 17.52 12.72 7.41
N THR A 113 17.33 12.53 8.70
CA THR A 113 17.15 13.54 9.68
C THR A 113 18.39 14.40 9.47
N GLU A 114 18.37 15.24 8.44
CA GLU A 114 19.11 16.48 8.42
C GLU A 114 18.45 17.31 9.53
N TYR A 115 18.81 16.88 10.73
CA TYR A 115 18.77 17.59 11.96
C TYR A 115 19.46 18.91 11.66
N PHE A 116 18.67 19.98 11.68
CA PHE A 116 19.08 21.35 11.92
C PHE A 116 20.59 21.54 12.15
N VAL A 117 21.25 22.24 11.22
CA VAL A 117 22.45 23.03 11.53
C VAL A 117 22.28 24.43 10.99
#